data_AF-A0A2N1FBW6-F1
#
_entry.id   AF-A0A2N1FBW6-F1
#
_cell.length_a   1.000
_cell.length_b   1.000
_cell.length_c   1.000
_cell.angle_alpha   90.00
_cell.angle_beta   90.00
_cell.angle_gamma   90.00
#
_symmetry.space_group_name_H-M   'P 1'
#
loop_
_entity.id
_entity.type
_entity.pdbx_description
1 polymer ?
#
loop_
_entity_poly.entity_id
_entity_poly.type
_entity_poly.pdbx_seq_one_letter_code
_entity_poly.pdbx_strand_id
1 'polypeptide(L)'
;MRKVTKIFLVLLITLIISCSGDDGTDGIDGLNSLIVTLIEQPGGNCSNGGFQIQSGIDLNSNNQLELTEVDNTKFICNGQNANLGFNRYVSLISQSGATNPTSAILENTLGLDISWIRESQGKYLGTLDTSIDINNSVIFYNTPSTHTGVRGEIVSSSQIRLELEAGINAFRDNFSNLSFELREYE
;
A
#
# COMPACT_ATOMS: atom_id res chain seq x y z
N MET A 1 -87.17 -19.45 41.85
CA MET A 1 -86.05 -20.14 41.17
C MET A 1 -85.74 -19.44 39.84
N ARG A 2 -84.55 -18.81 39.73
CA ARG A 2 -83.80 -18.39 38.51
C ARG A 2 -82.82 -17.29 38.96
N LYS A 3 -81.59 -17.63 39.36
CA LYS A 3 -80.35 -17.97 38.59
C LYS A 3 -79.36 -16.79 38.64
N VAL A 4 -78.42 -16.94 39.57
CA VAL A 4 -76.97 -16.66 39.54
C VAL A 4 -76.48 -15.20 39.41
N THR A 5 -75.98 -14.73 40.56
CA THR A 5 -75.01 -13.65 40.81
C THR A 5 -73.90 -13.55 39.75
N LYS A 6 -73.84 -12.41 39.05
CA LYS A 6 -72.68 -11.96 38.25
C LYS A 6 -72.49 -10.47 38.45
N ILE A 7 -71.97 -10.05 39.59
CA ILE A 7 -71.33 -8.74 39.76
C ILE A 7 -70.21 -8.97 40.77
N PHE A 8 -69.01 -9.27 40.27
CA PHE A 8 -67.70 -9.01 40.87
C PHE A 8 -66.71 -9.69 39.92
N LEU A 9 -65.67 -8.98 39.48
CA LEU A 9 -64.61 -9.41 38.55
C LEU A 9 -64.76 -9.05 37.06
N VAL A 10 -65.26 -7.86 36.71
CA VAL A 10 -65.00 -7.26 35.37
C VAL A 10 -64.80 -5.74 35.46
N LEU A 11 -64.05 -5.25 36.44
CA LEU A 11 -63.68 -3.82 36.50
C LEU A 11 -62.33 -3.58 37.18
N LEU A 12 -61.32 -4.39 36.85
CA LEU A 12 -59.91 -4.13 37.19
C LEU A 12 -58.97 -4.50 36.02
N ILE A 13 -59.44 -4.34 34.77
CA ILE A 13 -58.62 -4.58 33.56
C ILE A 13 -58.87 -3.47 32.53
N THR A 14 -58.96 -2.22 32.97
CA THR A 14 -58.97 -1.06 32.04
C THR A 14 -58.07 0.09 32.50
N LEU A 15 -57.26 -0.11 33.55
CA LEU A 15 -56.27 0.88 33.99
C LEU A 15 -54.84 0.30 33.93
N ILE A 16 -54.49 -0.29 32.80
CA ILE A 16 -53.11 -0.46 32.38
C ILE A 16 -53.05 -0.07 30.90
N ILE A 17 -53.42 1.18 30.59
CA ILE A 17 -53.10 1.73 29.29
C ILE A 17 -51.60 1.98 29.33
N SER A 18 -50.92 1.08 28.62
CA SER A 18 -49.55 1.10 28.18
C SER A 18 -48.87 2.47 28.32
N CYS A 19 -47.85 2.50 29.17
CA CYS A 19 -46.66 3.27 28.85
C CYS A 19 -45.52 2.25 28.75
N SER A 20 -45.57 1.38 27.73
CA SER A 20 -44.31 0.94 27.14
C SER A 20 -43.71 2.21 26.55
N GLY A 21 -42.69 2.76 27.21
CA GLY A 21 -41.84 3.74 26.55
C GLY A 21 -41.23 3.01 25.36
N ASP A 22 -41.78 3.25 24.18
CA ASP A 22 -41.12 2.81 22.95
C ASP A 22 -39.83 3.62 22.90
N ASP A 23 -38.70 2.93 23.06
CA ASP A 23 -37.40 3.56 22.81
C ASP A 23 -37.46 4.11 21.37
N GLY A 24 -37.02 5.36 21.21
CA GLY A 24 -36.98 5.98 19.89
C GLY A 24 -36.17 5.11 18.93
N THR A 25 -36.56 5.09 17.66
CA THR A 25 -35.76 4.40 16.64
C THR A 25 -34.34 4.96 16.65
N ASP A 26 -33.35 4.09 16.50
CA ASP A 26 -31.96 4.51 16.34
C ASP A 26 -31.84 5.56 15.24
N GLY A 27 -30.89 6.49 15.44
CA GLY A 27 -30.50 7.43 14.40
C GLY A 27 -29.87 6.69 13.21
N ILE A 28 -29.80 7.38 12.07
CA ILE A 28 -29.05 6.87 10.92
C ILE A 28 -27.56 6.87 11.28
N ASP A 29 -26.86 5.78 10.97
CA ASP A 29 -25.41 5.69 11.12
C ASP A 29 -24.70 6.83 10.37
N GLY A 30 -23.65 7.37 10.97
CA GLY A 30 -22.81 8.37 10.33
C GLY A 30 -22.02 7.79 9.14
N LEU A 31 -21.54 8.67 8.26
CA LEU A 31 -20.63 8.29 7.19
C LEU A 31 -19.25 7.90 7.74
N ASN A 32 -18.51 7.09 6.98
CA ASN A 32 -17.18 6.64 7.36
C ASN A 32 -16.15 7.77 7.19
N SER A 33 -15.20 7.86 8.14
CA SER A 33 -13.97 8.63 7.93
C SER A 33 -12.86 7.69 7.51
N LEU A 34 -12.16 8.04 6.43
CA LEU A 34 -11.09 7.26 5.86
C LEU A 34 -9.76 8.01 5.95
N ILE A 35 -8.69 7.23 6.14
CA ILE A 35 -7.30 7.71 6.09
C ILE A 35 -6.57 6.88 5.04
N VAL A 36 -5.89 7.55 4.12
CA VAL A 36 -5.05 6.93 3.09
C VAL A 36 -3.63 7.45 3.22
N THR A 37 -2.67 6.52 3.15
CA THR A 37 -1.24 6.82 3.15
C THR A 37 -0.68 6.57 1.75
N LEU A 38 -0.09 7.60 1.16
CA LEU A 38 0.58 7.57 -0.13
C LEU A 38 2.07 7.84 0.07
N ILE A 39 2.92 7.36 -0.84
CA ILE A 39 4.35 7.66 -0.82
C ILE A 39 4.55 9.08 -1.37
N GLU A 40 5.23 9.94 -0.59
CA GLU A 40 5.67 11.25 -1.06
C GLU A 40 7.07 11.13 -1.65
N GLN A 41 7.20 11.49 -2.93
CA GLN A 41 8.50 11.50 -3.60
C GLN A 41 9.36 12.69 -3.13
N PRO A 42 10.70 12.58 -3.20
CA PRO A 42 11.59 13.72 -2.99
C PRO A 42 11.21 14.93 -3.86
N GLY A 43 10.97 16.09 -3.24
CA GLY A 43 10.50 17.26 -3.96
C GLY A 43 10.05 18.41 -3.07
N GLY A 44 9.10 19.20 -3.56
CA GLY A 44 8.67 20.46 -2.95
C GLY A 44 8.05 20.33 -1.55
N ASN A 45 7.35 19.22 -1.27
CA ASN A 45 6.75 19.00 0.05
C ASN A 45 7.74 18.36 1.03
N CYS A 46 8.50 17.37 0.56
CA CYS A 46 9.53 16.69 1.34
C CYS A 46 10.80 16.51 0.52
N SER A 47 11.90 17.18 0.89
CA SER A 47 13.15 17.13 0.12
C SER A 47 13.74 15.73 -0.03
N ASN A 48 13.48 14.84 0.93
CA ASN A 48 13.98 13.46 0.99
C ASN A 48 12.85 12.42 0.83
N GLY A 49 11.70 12.85 0.32
CA GLY A 49 10.48 12.05 0.28
C GLY A 49 9.95 11.77 1.69
N GLY A 50 8.96 10.88 1.75
CA GLY A 50 8.29 10.51 2.99
C GLY A 50 6.93 9.91 2.70
N PHE A 51 5.94 10.26 3.53
CA PHE A 51 4.57 9.84 3.35
C PHE A 51 3.63 11.03 3.27
N GLN A 52 2.67 10.96 2.35
CA GLN A 52 1.51 11.83 2.31
C GLN A 52 0.35 11.11 2.98
N ILE A 53 -0.23 11.73 4.01
CA ILE A 53 -1.43 11.25 4.71
C ILE A 53 -2.60 12.10 4.26
N GLN A 54 -3.61 11.46 3.68
CA GLN A 54 -4.87 12.07 3.30
C GLN A 54 -5.98 11.56 4.20
N SER A 55 -6.90 12.42 4.60
CA SER A 55 -8.07 12.03 5.39
C SER A 55 -9.30 12.81 4.97
N GLY A 56 -10.46 12.16 5.03
CA GLY A 56 -11.74 12.77 4.71
C GLY A 56 -12.92 11.88 5.05
N ILE A 57 -14.12 12.33 4.70
CA ILE A 57 -15.37 11.59 4.84
C ILE A 57 -15.72 10.95 3.51
N ASP A 58 -15.98 9.65 3.52
CA ASP A 58 -16.50 8.90 2.37
C ASP A 58 -17.97 9.31 2.15
N LEU A 59 -18.19 10.29 1.27
CA LEU A 59 -19.49 10.92 1.05
C LEU A 59 -20.41 10.05 0.21
N ASN A 60 -19.84 9.18 -0.61
CA ASN A 60 -20.58 8.29 -1.49
C ASN A 60 -20.70 6.85 -0.95
N SER A 61 -20.10 6.57 0.22
CA SER A 61 -20.14 5.29 0.93
C SER A 61 -19.56 4.12 0.13
N ASN A 62 -18.53 4.35 -0.69
CA ASN A 62 -17.89 3.32 -1.51
C ASN A 62 -16.65 2.67 -0.86
N ASN A 63 -16.30 3.08 0.36
CA ASN A 63 -15.13 2.66 1.15
C ASN A 63 -13.78 3.02 0.50
N GLN A 64 -13.74 4.05 -0.34
CA GLN A 64 -12.53 4.62 -0.90
C GLN A 64 -12.51 6.11 -0.60
N LEU A 65 -11.32 6.68 -0.40
CA LEU A 65 -11.17 8.11 -0.23
C LEU A 65 -10.82 8.72 -1.59
N GLU A 66 -11.81 9.34 -2.23
CA GLU A 66 -11.63 9.98 -3.52
C GLU A 66 -11.03 11.39 -3.38
N LEU A 67 -10.41 11.91 -4.44
CA LEU A 67 -9.78 13.23 -4.40
C LEU A 67 -10.75 14.36 -4.04
N THR A 68 -12.03 14.22 -4.38
CA THR A 68 -13.09 15.17 -4.03
C THR A 68 -13.55 15.07 -2.58
N GLU A 69 -13.19 13.99 -1.89
CA GLU A 69 -13.58 13.69 -0.50
C GLU A 69 -12.43 13.97 0.48
N VAL A 70 -11.23 14.28 -0.01
CA VAL A 70 -10.07 14.61 0.83
C VAL A 70 -10.25 15.99 1.48
N ASP A 71 -10.43 16.00 2.80
CA ASP A 71 -10.53 17.23 3.59
C ASP A 71 -9.16 17.74 4.07
N ASN A 72 -8.25 16.82 4.40
CA ASN A 72 -6.93 17.15 4.93
C ASN A 72 -5.83 16.36 4.22
N THR A 73 -4.72 17.05 3.97
CA THR A 73 -3.48 16.44 3.50
C THR A 73 -2.35 16.88 4.42
N LYS A 74 -1.58 15.91 4.92
CA LYS A 74 -0.37 16.13 5.73
C LYS A 74 0.79 15.37 5.12
N PHE A 75 1.99 15.90 5.30
CA PHE A 75 3.22 15.27 4.85
C PHE A 75 4.06 14.91 6.08
N ILE A 76 4.42 13.64 6.18
CA ILE A 76 5.40 13.14 7.13
C ILE A 76 6.69 12.97 6.33
N CYS A 77 7.51 14.01 6.34
CA CYS A 77 8.79 13.97 5.64
C CYS A 77 9.77 13.07 6.38
N ASN A 78 10.54 12.32 5.62
CA ASN A 78 11.73 11.68 6.16
C ASN A 78 12.62 12.77 6.77
N GLY A 79 13.10 12.54 7.99
CA GLY A 79 13.98 13.48 8.66
C GLY A 79 15.15 13.86 7.77
N GLN A 80 15.55 15.13 7.78
CA GLN A 80 16.90 15.48 7.36
C GLN A 80 17.85 14.92 8.41
N ASN A 81 18.22 13.66 8.29
CA ASN A 81 19.52 13.27 8.78
C ASN A 81 20.52 13.93 7.81
N ALA A 82 20.91 15.15 8.15
CA ALA A 82 22.08 15.78 7.54
C ALA A 82 23.27 14.84 7.75
N ASN A 83 23.81 14.29 6.66
CA ASN A 83 24.94 13.34 6.62
C ASN A 83 24.67 11.90 7.09
N LEU A 84 23.62 11.23 6.65
CA LEU A 84 23.82 9.79 6.40
C LEU A 84 24.44 9.66 5.01
N GLY A 85 25.74 9.40 4.99
CA GLY A 85 26.39 8.93 3.76
C GLY A 85 25.67 7.67 3.33
N PHE A 86 25.41 7.55 2.03
CA PHE A 86 24.98 6.28 1.47
C PHE A 86 25.76 6.03 0.20
N ASN A 87 26.12 4.78 0.02
CA ASN A 87 26.59 4.28 -1.25
C ASN A 87 25.39 3.73 -2.01
N ARG A 88 25.41 3.82 -3.33
CA ARG A 88 24.33 3.31 -4.18
C ARG A 88 24.82 2.61 -5.43
N TYR A 89 23.97 1.74 -5.92
CA TYR A 89 24.06 1.08 -7.22
C TYR A 89 22.79 1.43 -7.99
N VAL A 90 22.92 2.10 -9.12
CA VAL A 90 21.81 2.54 -9.99
C VAL A 90 22.00 1.92 -11.36
N SER A 91 20.97 1.24 -11.87
CA SER A 91 20.99 0.66 -13.22
C SER A 91 19.63 0.72 -13.91
N LEU A 92 19.68 0.65 -15.25
CA LEU A 92 18.52 0.36 -16.08
C LEU A 92 18.54 -1.11 -16.45
N ILE A 93 17.51 -1.85 -16.05
CA ILE A 93 17.38 -3.28 -16.30
C ILE A 93 16.43 -3.49 -17.48
N SER A 94 16.85 -4.34 -18.42
CA SER A 94 16.03 -4.75 -19.58
C SER A 94 16.12 -6.26 -19.80
N GLN A 95 15.02 -6.85 -20.27
CA GLN A 95 14.90 -8.28 -20.50
C GLN A 95 14.08 -8.55 -21.77
N SER A 96 14.45 -9.59 -22.54
CA SER A 96 13.78 -9.96 -23.78
C SER A 96 13.63 -11.47 -23.92
N GLY A 97 12.45 -11.93 -24.35
CA GLY A 97 12.12 -13.33 -24.53
C GLY A 97 12.34 -14.15 -23.27
N ALA A 98 13.12 -15.22 -23.37
CA ALA A 98 13.49 -16.09 -22.24
C ALA A 98 14.95 -15.88 -21.79
N THR A 99 15.60 -14.76 -22.17
CA THR A 99 16.98 -14.49 -21.75
C THR A 99 17.03 -13.91 -20.34
N ASN A 100 18.22 -13.97 -19.74
CA ASN A 100 18.51 -13.23 -18.52
C ASN A 100 18.38 -11.72 -18.74
N PRO A 101 18.02 -10.95 -17.69
CA PRO A 101 18.06 -9.50 -17.74
C PRO A 101 19.49 -8.98 -17.92
N THR A 102 19.59 -7.78 -18.49
CA THR A 102 20.84 -7.03 -18.66
C THR A 102 20.73 -5.70 -17.95
N SER A 103 21.83 -5.23 -17.36
CA SER A 103 21.91 -3.97 -16.61
C SER A 103 22.78 -2.97 -17.37
N ALA A 104 22.26 -1.76 -17.61
CA ALA A 104 23.07 -0.60 -17.95
C ALA A 104 23.31 0.21 -16.66
N ILE A 105 24.54 0.19 -16.15
CA ILE A 105 24.90 0.84 -14.88
C ILE A 105 25.00 2.35 -15.10
N LEU A 106 24.29 3.11 -14.28
CA LEU A 106 24.28 4.58 -14.30
C LEU A 106 25.18 5.16 -13.19
N GLU A 107 25.20 4.52 -12.02
CA GLU A 107 26.05 4.90 -10.88
C GLU A 107 26.36 3.65 -10.05
N ASN A 108 27.58 3.55 -9.54
CA ASN A 108 27.99 2.44 -8.67
C ASN A 108 29.02 2.93 -7.65
N THR A 109 28.54 3.58 -6.60
CA THR A 109 29.38 3.95 -5.44
C THR A 109 29.44 2.85 -4.39
N LEU A 110 28.56 1.83 -4.47
CA LEU A 110 28.65 0.61 -3.64
C LEU A 110 29.84 -0.28 -4.00
N GLY A 111 30.34 -0.18 -5.24
CA GLY A 111 31.45 -1.02 -5.70
C GLY A 111 31.08 -2.50 -5.81
N LEU A 112 29.79 -2.80 -6.02
CA LEU A 112 29.28 -4.15 -6.23
C LEU A 112 28.77 -4.34 -7.66
N ASP A 113 28.69 -5.58 -8.11
CA ASP A 113 28.05 -5.98 -9.35
C ASP A 113 26.85 -6.89 -9.06
N ILE A 114 25.77 -6.70 -9.85
CA ILE A 114 24.56 -7.52 -9.77
C ILE A 114 24.42 -8.32 -11.07
N SER A 115 24.51 -9.64 -10.94
CA SER A 115 24.24 -10.58 -12.04
C SER A 115 22.80 -11.08 -11.96
N TRP A 116 21.99 -10.77 -12.98
CA TRP A 116 20.59 -11.15 -13.03
C TRP A 116 20.37 -12.46 -13.78
N ILE A 117 19.55 -13.35 -13.21
CA ILE A 117 19.09 -14.59 -13.83
C ILE A 117 17.57 -14.59 -13.89
N ARG A 118 17.02 -15.04 -15.02
CA ARG A 118 15.59 -15.31 -15.14
C ARG A 118 15.29 -16.70 -14.60
N GLU A 119 14.59 -16.78 -13.46
CA GLU A 119 14.17 -18.05 -12.86
C GLU A 119 12.94 -18.62 -13.57
N SER A 120 11.95 -17.75 -13.84
CA SER A 120 10.73 -18.08 -14.57
C SER A 120 10.12 -16.81 -15.16
N GLN A 121 8.96 -16.92 -15.82
CA GLN A 121 8.31 -15.77 -16.44
C GLN A 121 8.02 -14.68 -15.39
N GLY A 122 8.58 -13.49 -15.58
CA GLY A 122 8.43 -12.38 -14.65
C GLY A 122 9.08 -12.56 -13.29
N LYS A 123 9.98 -13.55 -13.09
CA LYS A 123 10.75 -13.71 -11.85
C LYS A 123 12.23 -13.68 -12.14
N TYR A 124 12.92 -12.73 -11.53
CA TYR A 124 14.34 -12.46 -11.77
C TYR A 124 15.09 -12.40 -10.45
N LEU A 125 16.18 -13.15 -10.36
CA LEU A 125 17.06 -13.18 -9.19
C LEU A 125 18.38 -12.49 -9.54
N GLY A 126 18.68 -11.40 -8.85
CA GLY A 126 19.96 -10.70 -8.89
C GLY A 126 20.86 -11.24 -7.79
N THR A 127 22.05 -11.70 -8.15
CA THR A 127 23.09 -12.11 -7.21
C THR A 127 24.16 -11.04 -7.16
N LEU A 128 24.47 -10.56 -5.96
CA LEU A 128 25.48 -9.56 -5.69
C LEU A 128 26.82 -10.27 -5.48
N ASP A 129 27.89 -9.74 -6.08
CA ASP A 129 29.25 -10.24 -5.86
C ASP A 129 29.81 -9.88 -4.47
N THR A 130 29.31 -8.77 -3.91
CA THR A 130 29.65 -8.24 -2.58
C THR A 130 28.40 -8.19 -1.72
N SER A 131 28.50 -8.64 -0.47
CA SER A 131 27.37 -8.63 0.45
C SER A 131 27.04 -7.24 0.98
N ILE A 132 25.75 -6.94 1.13
CA ILE A 132 25.21 -5.74 1.78
C ILE A 132 24.74 -6.03 3.22
N ASP A 133 24.69 -5.00 4.06
CA ASP A 133 23.94 -5.00 5.31
C ASP A 133 22.46 -4.79 5.03
N ILE A 134 21.69 -5.86 5.18
CA ILE A 134 20.24 -5.89 4.93
C ILE A 134 19.47 -4.92 5.83
N ASN A 135 19.99 -4.57 7.00
CA ASN A 135 19.28 -3.69 7.95
C ASN A 135 19.40 -2.22 7.54
N ASN A 136 20.46 -1.89 6.81
CA ASN A 136 20.78 -0.54 6.36
C ASN A 136 20.58 -0.37 4.85
N SER A 137 19.95 -1.35 4.20
CA SER A 137 19.77 -1.36 2.76
C SER A 137 18.33 -1.12 2.34
N VAL A 138 18.14 -0.33 1.29
CA VAL A 138 16.83 -0.07 0.69
C VAL A 138 16.95 -0.18 -0.82
N ILE A 139 15.96 -0.82 -1.44
CA ILE A 139 15.82 -0.87 -2.90
C ILE A 139 14.69 0.01 -3.38
N PHE A 140 14.91 0.68 -4.51
CA PHE A 140 13.94 1.46 -5.24
C PHE A 140 13.86 0.91 -6.66
N TYR A 141 12.65 0.89 -7.20
CA TYR A 141 12.40 0.45 -8.56
C TYR A 141 11.14 1.09 -9.10
N ASN A 142 11.03 1.20 -10.42
CA ASN A 142 9.80 1.65 -11.08
C ASN A 142 9.11 0.49 -11.81
N THR A 143 7.82 0.67 -12.06
CA THR A 143 7.07 -0.22 -12.94
C THR A 143 7.30 0.21 -14.40
N PRO A 144 7.80 -0.67 -15.29
CA PRO A 144 7.89 -0.38 -16.72
C PRO A 144 6.51 -0.09 -17.31
N SER A 145 6.41 0.81 -18.29
CA SER A 145 5.13 1.19 -18.91
C SER A 145 4.38 0.06 -19.60
N THR A 146 5.04 -1.09 -19.82
CA THR A 146 4.45 -2.29 -20.41
C THR A 146 3.84 -3.23 -19.38
N HIS A 147 3.97 -2.95 -18.08
CA HIS A 147 3.59 -3.82 -16.96
C HIS A 147 2.69 -3.09 -15.95
N THR A 148 1.86 -3.84 -15.21
CA THR A 148 0.98 -3.25 -14.17
C THR A 148 1.65 -3.06 -12.83
N GLY A 149 2.73 -3.80 -12.57
CA GLY A 149 3.43 -3.77 -11.30
C GLY A 149 4.79 -4.45 -11.34
N VAL A 150 5.64 -4.05 -10.41
CA VAL A 150 6.89 -4.71 -10.05
C VAL A 150 6.91 -4.83 -8.54
N ARG A 151 7.37 -5.97 -8.04
CA ARG A 151 7.71 -6.17 -6.65
C ARG A 151 9.20 -6.49 -6.55
N GLY A 152 9.92 -5.74 -5.74
CA GLY A 152 11.30 -6.00 -5.38
C GLY A 152 11.42 -6.45 -3.93
N GLU A 153 12.32 -7.39 -3.68
CA GLU A 153 12.61 -7.96 -2.36
C GLU A 153 14.12 -8.15 -2.18
N ILE A 154 14.68 -7.70 -1.07
CA ILE A 154 16.02 -8.11 -0.63
C ILE A 154 15.87 -9.48 0.02
N VAL A 155 16.28 -10.54 -0.68
CA VAL A 155 16.09 -11.94 -0.25
C VAL A 155 17.14 -12.33 0.80
N SER A 156 18.36 -11.83 0.65
CA SER A 156 19.47 -12.04 1.57
C SER A 156 20.50 -10.91 1.39
N SER A 157 21.59 -10.94 2.16
CA SER A 157 22.69 -9.98 2.01
C SER A 157 23.41 -10.06 0.66
N SER A 158 23.14 -11.07 -0.18
CA SER A 158 23.75 -11.19 -1.51
C SER A 158 22.73 -11.44 -2.62
N GLN A 159 21.43 -11.33 -2.33
CA GLN A 159 20.39 -11.65 -3.31
C GLN A 159 19.23 -10.67 -3.26
N ILE A 160 18.79 -10.25 -4.44
CA ILE A 160 17.64 -9.39 -4.65
C ILE A 160 16.72 -10.06 -5.67
N ARG A 161 15.42 -10.06 -5.44
CA ARG A 161 14.42 -10.57 -6.37
C ARG A 161 13.59 -9.43 -6.93
N LEU A 162 13.34 -9.48 -8.23
CA LEU A 162 12.33 -8.68 -8.91
C LEU A 162 11.26 -9.63 -9.47
N GLU A 163 9.99 -9.37 -9.13
CA GLU A 163 8.83 -10.05 -9.69
C GLU A 163 7.97 -9.05 -10.45
N LEU A 164 7.78 -9.28 -11.75
CA LEU A 164 6.93 -8.47 -12.61
C LEU A 164 5.51 -9.03 -12.64
N GLU A 165 4.54 -8.14 -12.50
CA GLU A 165 3.13 -8.48 -12.69
C GLU A 165 2.78 -8.62 -14.18
N ALA A 166 1.51 -8.82 -14.50
CA ALA A 166 1.09 -8.95 -15.88
C ALA A 166 1.34 -7.65 -16.66
N GLY A 167 1.92 -7.77 -17.85
CA GLY A 167 2.05 -6.72 -18.82
C GLY A 167 1.07 -6.85 -19.98
N ILE A 168 1.35 -6.11 -21.05
CA ILE A 168 0.56 -6.14 -22.29
C ILE A 168 0.41 -7.60 -22.76
N ASN A 169 -0.82 -8.00 -23.10
CA ASN A 169 -1.19 -9.39 -23.46
C ASN A 169 -0.89 -10.45 -22.39
N ALA A 170 -0.86 -10.05 -21.10
CA ALA A 170 -0.59 -10.92 -19.95
C ALA A 170 0.83 -11.52 -19.89
N PHE A 171 1.77 -11.02 -20.70
CA PHE A 171 3.18 -11.40 -20.58
C PHE A 171 3.80 -10.72 -19.35
N ARG A 172 4.64 -11.44 -18.60
CA ARG A 172 5.40 -10.90 -17.46
C ARG A 172 6.89 -10.67 -17.76
N ASP A 173 7.30 -10.95 -19.00
CA ASP A 173 8.64 -10.75 -19.55
C ASP A 173 8.60 -9.59 -20.56
N ASN A 174 9.73 -9.25 -21.18
CA ASN A 174 9.87 -8.22 -22.22
C ASN A 174 9.64 -6.80 -21.68
N PHE A 175 10.39 -6.44 -20.65
CA PHE A 175 10.46 -5.07 -20.15
C PHE A 175 11.78 -4.41 -20.54
N SER A 176 11.77 -3.09 -20.60
CA SER A 176 12.97 -2.30 -20.86
C SER A 176 13.02 -1.10 -19.94
N ASN A 177 14.23 -0.65 -19.63
CA ASN A 177 14.50 0.54 -18.84
C ASN A 177 13.79 0.58 -17.47
N LEU A 178 13.67 -0.59 -16.82
CA LEU A 178 13.30 -0.63 -15.41
C LEU A 178 14.44 0.01 -14.63
N SER A 179 14.18 1.16 -14.03
CA SER A 179 15.12 1.84 -13.16
C SER A 179 15.18 1.09 -11.84
N PHE A 180 16.37 0.67 -11.45
CA PHE A 180 16.64 0.00 -10.19
C PHE A 180 17.73 0.77 -9.45
N GLU A 181 17.51 0.99 -8.16
CA GLU A 181 18.48 1.59 -7.27
C GLU A 181 18.55 0.80 -5.97
N LEU A 182 19.75 0.41 -5.56
CA LEU A 182 20.06 -0.12 -4.24
C LEU A 182 20.86 0.93 -3.50
N ARG A 183 20.43 1.30 -2.29
CA ARG A 183 21.18 2.17 -1.39
C ARG A 183 21.53 1.39 -0.14
N GLU A 184 22.76 1.56 0.32
CA GLU A 184 23.21 1.13 1.64
C GLU A 184 23.64 2.37 2.42
N TYR A 185 23.05 2.58 3.58
CA TYR A 185 23.32 3.70 4.46
C TYR A 185 24.45 3.36 5.44
N GLU A 186 25.33 4.33 5.69
CA GLU A 186 26.40 4.26 6.70
C GLU A 186 25.87 4.29 8.14
#